data_AF-A0A1F2SH76-F1
#
_entry.id   AF-A0A1F2SH76-F1
#
_cell.length_a   1.000
_cell.length_b   1.000
_cell.length_c   1.000
_cell.angle_alpha   90.00
_cell.angle_beta   90.00
_cell.angle_gamma   90.00
#
_symmetry.space_group_name_H-M   'P 1'
#
loop_
_entity.id
_entity.type
_entity.pdbx_description
1 polymer ?
#
loop_
_entity_poly.entity_id
_entity_poly.type
_entity_poly.pdbx_seq_one_letter_code
_entity_poly.pdbx_strand_id
1 'polypeptide(L)'
;MSPIGVAFAIVCVLAAIVLSPLPALTHGGGLDLLGCHHDRQRGGYHCHRGPLAGRSFASKEEAEKELQKQREQREQQASPRPSKK
;
A
#
# COMPACT_ATOMS: atom_id res chain seq x y z
N MET A 1 26.94 14.20 45.47
CA MET A 1 26.36 13.16 44.59
C MET A 1 27.38 12.03 44.51
N SER A 2 27.02 10.81 44.89
CA SER A 2 27.99 9.71 44.99
C SER A 2 28.39 9.21 43.60
N PRO A 3 29.68 8.94 43.33
CA PRO A 3 30.16 8.50 42.02
C PRO A 3 29.49 7.18 41.57
N ILE A 4 29.10 6.34 42.53
CA ILE A 4 28.37 5.09 42.30
C ILE A 4 26.97 5.36 41.72
N GLY A 5 26.26 6.37 42.20
CA GLY A 5 24.93 6.74 41.70
C GLY A 5 24.98 7.30 40.29
N VAL A 6 26.04 8.05 39.96
CA VAL A 6 26.28 8.58 38.61
C VAL A 6 26.58 7.45 37.64
N ALA A 7 27.44 6.50 38.01
CA ALA A 7 27.76 5.34 37.20
C ALA A 7 26.51 4.49 36.90
N PHE A 8 25.68 4.24 37.92
CA PHE A 8 24.44 3.49 37.75
C PHE A 8 23.46 4.19 36.80
N ALA A 9 23.28 5.51 36.94
CA ALA A 9 22.43 6.28 36.05
C ALA A 9 22.92 6.24 34.59
N ILE A 10 24.24 6.33 34.36
CA ILE A 10 24.84 6.21 33.02
C ILE A 10 24.56 4.84 32.43
N VAL A 11 24.76 3.76 33.19
CA VAL A 11 24.47 2.40 32.72
C VAL A 11 23.00 2.24 32.37
N CYS A 12 22.08 2.74 33.20
CA CYS A 12 20.65 2.69 32.92
C CYS A 12 20.27 3.46 31.64
N VAL A 13 20.84 4.64 31.44
CA VAL A 13 20.59 5.45 30.24
C VAL A 13 21.13 4.74 28.99
N LEU A 14 22.35 4.20 29.04
CA LEU A 14 22.92 3.45 27.93
C LEU A 14 22.10 2.19 27.60
N ALA A 15 21.66 1.46 28.62
CA ALA A 15 20.80 0.30 28.45
C ALA A 15 19.46 0.69 27.79
N ALA A 16 18.84 1.79 28.22
CA ALA A 16 17.59 2.27 27.63
C ALA A 16 17.74 2.65 26.14
N ILE A 17 18.89 3.21 25.75
CA ILE A 17 19.19 3.52 24.34
C ILE A 17 19.33 2.23 23.50
N VAL A 18 20.05 1.24 24.02
CA VAL A 18 20.28 -0.03 23.30
C VAL A 18 18.99 -0.85 23.16
N LEU A 19 18.11 -0.82 24.16
CA LEU A 19 16.84 -1.55 24.14
C LEU A 19 15.71 -0.81 23.42
N SER A 20 15.94 0.42 22.93
CA SER A 20 14.91 1.17 22.23
C SER A 20 14.57 0.49 20.90
N PRO A 21 13.31 0.06 20.67
CA PRO A 21 12.92 -0.52 19.39
C PRO A 21 13.05 0.52 18.27
N LEU A 22 13.70 0.14 17.18
CA LEU A 22 13.80 0.97 15.98
C LEU A 22 12.48 0.91 15.19
N PRO A 23 12.02 2.04 14.62
CA PRO A 23 10.85 2.02 13.75
C PRO A 23 11.15 1.20 12.49
N ALA A 24 10.42 0.10 12.30
CA ALA A 24 10.49 -0.69 11.09
C ALA A 24 9.61 -0.07 10.00
N LEU A 25 10.21 0.43 8.91
CA LEU A 25 9.46 0.83 7.73
C LEU A 25 9.01 -0.41 6.96
N THR A 26 7.76 -0.82 7.17
CA THR A 26 7.15 -1.88 6.35
C THR A 26 6.98 -1.34 4.93
N HIS A 27 7.80 -1.83 4.00
CA HIS A 27 7.60 -1.57 2.58
C HIS A 27 6.39 -2.41 2.15
N GLY A 28 5.32 -1.77 1.68
CA GLY A 28 4.23 -2.52 1.05
C GLY A 28 4.81 -3.28 -0.14
N GLY A 29 4.62 -4.60 -0.19
CA GLY A 29 5.10 -5.45 -1.29
C GLY A 29 4.85 -4.75 -2.63
N GLY A 30 5.92 -4.55 -3.40
CA GLY A 30 5.94 -3.60 -4.51
C GLY A 30 4.73 -3.73 -5.42
N LEU A 31 4.00 -2.62 -5.61
CA LEU A 31 2.92 -2.51 -6.57
C LEU A 31 3.49 -2.13 -7.93
N ASP A 32 2.85 -2.58 -9.00
CA ASP A 32 3.18 -2.14 -10.35
C ASP A 32 2.53 -0.79 -10.70
N LEU A 33 2.65 -0.40 -11.98
CA LEU A 33 2.13 0.86 -12.49
C LEU A 33 0.59 0.97 -12.41
N LEU A 34 -0.14 -0.15 -12.36
CA LEU A 34 -1.59 -0.14 -12.14
C LEU A 34 -1.94 0.04 -10.66
N GLY A 35 -0.96 -0.05 -9.76
CA GLY A 35 -1.19 -0.05 -8.32
C GLY A 35 -1.58 -1.43 -7.77
N CYS A 36 -1.21 -2.50 -8.46
CA CYS A 36 -1.58 -3.88 -8.14
C CYS A 36 -0.33 -4.78 -8.00
N HIS A 37 -0.48 -5.99 -7.45
CA HIS A 37 0.60 -6.96 -7.32
C HIS A 37 0.12 -8.39 -7.53
N HIS A 38 1.04 -9.29 -7.88
CA HIS A 38 0.77 -10.73 -7.99
C HIS A 38 0.97 -11.43 -6.64
N ASP A 39 -0.03 -12.19 -6.18
CA ASP A 39 0.13 -13.09 -5.04
C ASP A 39 0.76 -14.41 -5.53
N ARG A 40 2.03 -14.63 -5.18
CA ARG A 40 2.75 -15.86 -5.57
C ARG A 40 2.36 -17.09 -4.75
N GLN A 41 1.73 -16.91 -3.60
CA GLN A 41 1.35 -18.01 -2.71
C GLN A 41 -0.04 -18.55 -3.07
N ARG A 42 -1.00 -17.65 -3.29
CA ARG A 42 -2.40 -18.01 -3.55
C ARG A 42 -2.78 -17.90 -5.02
N GLY A 43 -1.93 -17.29 -5.84
CA GLY A 43 -2.28 -16.89 -7.20
C GLY A 43 -3.17 -15.65 -7.20
N GLY A 44 -3.35 -15.08 -8.39
CA GLY A 44 -4.17 -13.88 -8.58
C GLY A 44 -3.39 -12.58 -8.55
N TYR A 45 -4.13 -11.49 -8.67
CA TYR A 45 -3.61 -10.15 -8.89
C TYR A 45 -4.45 -9.13 -8.15
N HIS A 46 -3.86 -8.46 -7.17
CA HIS A 46 -4.56 -7.65 -6.17
C HIS A 46 -4.18 -6.19 -6.25
N CYS A 47 -5.17 -5.32 -6.38
CA CYS A 47 -5.01 -3.88 -6.53
C CYS A 47 -5.17 -3.15 -5.19
N HIS A 48 -4.19 -2.33 -4.84
CA HIS A 48 -4.19 -1.54 -3.60
C HIS A 48 -4.31 -0.04 -3.86
N ARG A 49 -3.99 0.42 -5.08
CA ARG A 49 -4.05 1.84 -5.48
C ARG A 49 -4.76 2.01 -6.82
N GLY A 50 -5.16 3.24 -7.11
CA GLY A 50 -5.78 3.59 -8.39
C GLY A 50 -7.27 3.21 -8.50
N PRO A 51 -7.85 3.28 -9.70
CA PRO A 51 -9.29 3.06 -9.93
C PRO A 51 -9.80 1.67 -9.54
N LEU A 52 -8.88 0.70 -9.46
CA LEU A 52 -9.19 -0.68 -9.10
C LEU A 52 -8.81 -1.03 -7.65
N ALA A 53 -8.49 -0.04 -6.80
CA ALA A 53 -8.11 -0.30 -5.41
C ALA A 53 -9.17 -1.14 -4.67
N GLY A 54 -8.72 -2.18 -3.97
CA GLY A 54 -9.55 -3.15 -3.26
C GLY A 54 -10.09 -4.28 -4.13
N ARG A 55 -9.84 -4.29 -5.44
CA ARG A 55 -10.25 -5.38 -6.33
C ARG A 55 -9.15 -6.43 -6.49
N SER A 56 -9.58 -7.64 -6.82
CA SER A 56 -8.72 -8.80 -7.10
C SER A 56 -9.16 -9.44 -8.40
N PHE A 57 -8.19 -9.92 -9.17
CA PHE A 57 -8.39 -10.50 -10.49
C PHE A 57 -7.62 -11.82 -10.62
N ALA A 58 -7.97 -12.65 -11.59
CA ALA A 58 -7.21 -13.87 -11.87
C ALA A 58 -5.84 -13.54 -12.50
N SER A 59 -5.76 -12.47 -13.30
CA SER A 59 -4.52 -12.00 -13.93
C SER A 59 -4.46 -10.49 -14.11
N LYS A 60 -3.29 -10.00 -14.52
CA LYS A 60 -3.07 -8.59 -14.84
C LYS A 60 -3.89 -8.15 -16.06
N GLU A 61 -3.99 -9.00 -17.09
CA GLU A 61 -4.77 -8.71 -18.29
C GLU A 61 -6.26 -8.50 -17.98
N GLU A 62 -6.80 -9.25 -17.02
CA GLU A 62 -8.19 -9.09 -16.59
C GLU A 62 -8.40 -7.74 -15.89
N ALA A 63 -7.46 -7.33 -15.04
CA ALA A 63 -7.48 -6.01 -14.41
C ALA A 63 -7.43 -4.88 -15.44
N GLU A 64 -6.59 -5.01 -16.48
CA GLU A 64 -6.48 -4.02 -17.56
C GLU A 64 -7.79 -3.89 -18.35
N LYS A 65 -8.46 -5.01 -18.66
CA LYS A 65 -9.76 -4.99 -19.35
C LYS A 65 -10.84 -4.32 -18.50
N GLU A 66 -10.88 -4.59 -17.20
CA GLU A 66 -11.83 -3.94 -16.31
C GLU A 66 -11.55 -2.44 -16.17
N LEU A 67 -10.27 -2.03 -16.15
CA LEU A 67 -9.90 -0.61 -16.15
C LEU A 67 -10.37 0.09 -17.43
N GLN A 68 -10.20 -0.54 -18.59
CA GLN A 68 -10.69 -0.01 -19.85
C GLN A 68 -12.22 0.15 -19.83
N LYS A 69 -12.94 -0.89 -19.39
CA LYS A 69 -14.40 -0.86 -19.26
C LYS A 69 -14.88 0.26 -18.34
N GLN A 70 -14.21 0.48 -17.20
CA GLN A 70 -14.54 1.59 -16.30
C GLN A 70 -14.32 2.96 -16.93
N ARG A 71 -13.27 3.13 -17.75
CA ARG A 71 -13.01 4.37 -18.49
C ARG A 71 -14.11 4.64 -19.51
N GLU A 72 -14.48 3.64 -20.31
CA GLU A 72 -15.58 3.75 -21.28
C GLU A 72 -16.90 4.11 -20.60
N GLN A 73 -17.21 3.48 -19.46
CA GLN A 73 -18.41 3.80 -18.67
C GLN A 73 -18.40 5.23 -18.14
N ARG A 74 -17.24 5.71 -17.65
CA ARG A 74 -17.09 7.09 -17.17
C ARG A 74 -17.22 8.10 -18.30
N GLU A 75 -16.71 7.80 -19.49
CA GLU A 75 -16.88 8.64 -20.69
C GLU A 75 -18.34 8.72 -21.14
N GLN A 76 -19.05 7.59 -21.18
CA GLN A 76 -20.47 7.54 -21.51
C GLN A 76 -21.34 8.29 -20.49
N GLN A 77 -20.94 8.30 -19.21
CA GLN A 77 -21.61 9.07 -18.16
C GLN A 77 -21.27 10.57 -18.19
N ALA A 78 -20.10 10.95 -18.71
CA ALA A 78 -19.67 12.34 -18.80
C ALA A 78 -20.21 13.08 -20.04
N SER A 79 -20.61 12.37 -21.09
CA SER A 79 -21.23 12.97 -22.28
C SER A 79 -22.72 13.26 -22.02
N PRO A 80 -23.20 14.51 -22.19
CA PRO A 80 -24.61 14.82 -22.01
C PRO A 80 -25.42 14.01 -23.02
N ARG A 81 -26.34 13.20 -22.47
CA ARG A 81 -27.33 12.39 -23.18
C ARG A 81 -27.86 13.18 -24.39
N PRO A 82 -27.85 12.64 -25.63
CA PRO A 82 -28.45 13.34 -26.76
C PRO A 82 -29.91 13.60 -26.41
N SER A 83 -30.25 14.89 -26.27
CA SER A 83 -31.61 15.36 -26.01
C SER A 83 -32.44 14.97 -27.22
N LYS A 84 -33.24 13.91 -27.10
CA LYS A 84 -34.31 13.64 -28.07
C LYS A 84 -35.18 14.89 -28.17
N LYS A 85 -35.15 15.58 -29.31
CA LYS A 85 -36.19 16.47 -29.80
C LYS A 85 -36.64 15.95 -31.15
#